data_AF-A0A9D7J4Q4-F1
#
_entry.id   AF-A0A9D7J4Q4-F1
#
_cell.length_a   1.000
_cell.length_b   1.000
_cell.length_c   1.000
_cell.angle_alpha   90.00
_cell.angle_beta   90.00
_cell.angle_gamma   90.00
#
_symmetry.space_group_name_H-M   'P 1'
#
loop_
_entity.id
_entity.type
_entity.pdbx_description
1 polymer ?
#
loop_
_entity_poly.entity_id
_entity_poly.type
_entity_poly.pdbx_seq_one_letter_code
_entity_poly.pdbx_strand_id
1 'polypeptide(L)'
;MHFIVLTGLPGAGKTETLARLAAAGEQVVDLEGLARHRGSSFGRVGISEEQPTEPEFHALIAAALDACNPSRPVWLEDEGPHIGSLWLPPRVRGAIASAQTVELTCPFDERVERIAGTYGTAPPEELIAATQRIRRRLGNSRTDRAISHFHAGRPRAAIRVLLDYFDEAYTLRAAGDTRVPLPAGAIPPSIALS
;
A
#
# COMPACT_ATOMS: atom_id res chain seq x y z
N MET A 1 -4.27 19.29 -12.91
CA MET A 1 -4.02 18.82 -11.53
C MET A 1 -2.67 18.14 -11.53
N HIS A 2 -1.86 18.39 -10.51
CA HIS A 2 -0.53 17.80 -10.34
C HIS A 2 -0.62 16.70 -9.27
N PHE A 3 -0.08 15.51 -9.57
CA PHE A 3 -0.13 14.37 -8.67
C PHE A 3 1.25 14.06 -8.10
N ILE A 4 1.28 13.66 -6.83
CA ILE A 4 2.45 13.09 -6.17
C ILE A 4 2.04 11.71 -5.65
N VAL A 5 2.85 10.71 -5.92
CA VAL A 5 2.58 9.34 -5.53
C VAL A 5 3.43 8.97 -4.33
N LEU A 6 2.80 8.44 -3.28
CA LEU A 6 3.48 7.87 -2.13
C LEU A 6 3.62 6.36 -2.32
N THR A 7 4.86 5.91 -2.49
CA THR A 7 5.22 4.49 -2.58
C THR A 7 5.98 4.04 -1.33
N GLY A 8 6.22 2.74 -1.22
CA GLY A 8 6.99 2.15 -0.13
C GLY A 8 6.72 0.66 -0.01
N LEU A 9 7.69 -0.04 0.58
CA LEU A 9 7.57 -1.47 0.88
C LEU A 9 6.38 -1.77 1.81
N PRO A 10 5.84 -3.01 1.80
CA PRO A 10 4.78 -3.39 2.72
C PRO A 10 5.20 -3.10 4.17
N GLY A 11 4.32 -2.45 4.94
CA GLY A 11 4.61 -2.02 6.32
C GLY A 11 5.42 -0.72 6.45
N ALA A 12 5.76 -0.03 5.36
CA ALA A 12 6.52 1.23 5.42
C ALA A 12 5.75 2.41 6.03
N GLY A 13 4.42 2.29 6.18
CA GLY A 13 3.60 3.31 6.85
C GLY A 13 2.91 4.31 5.92
N LYS A 14 2.53 3.86 4.71
CA LYS A 14 1.87 4.70 3.70
C LYS A 14 0.58 5.31 4.23
N THR A 15 -0.33 4.48 4.75
CA THR A 15 -1.64 4.90 5.27
C THR A 15 -1.50 5.95 6.37
N GLU A 16 -0.62 5.74 7.36
CA GLU A 16 -0.41 6.71 8.45
C GLU A 16 0.23 8.02 7.95
N THR A 17 1.10 7.93 6.94
CA THR A 17 1.71 9.11 6.33
C THR A 17 0.68 9.93 5.54
N LEU A 18 -0.19 9.29 4.76
CA LEU A 18 -1.28 9.95 4.04
C LEU A 18 -2.26 10.63 5.01
N ALA A 19 -2.61 9.96 6.12
CA ALA A 19 -3.45 10.56 7.15
C ALA A 19 -2.80 11.81 7.77
N ARG A 20 -1.49 11.78 8.01
CA ARG A 20 -0.73 12.94 8.53
C ARG A 20 -0.63 14.08 7.52
N LEU A 21 -0.49 13.76 6.23
CA LEU A 21 -0.52 14.74 5.15
C LEU A 21 -1.87 15.47 5.11
N ALA A 22 -2.97 14.72 5.13
CA ALA A 22 -4.31 15.29 5.19
C ALA A 22 -4.49 16.17 6.45
N ALA A 23 -4.03 15.71 7.61
CA ALA A 23 -4.08 16.49 8.86
C ALA A 23 -3.20 17.76 8.82
N ALA A 24 -2.14 17.78 8.01
CA ALA A 24 -1.31 18.94 7.76
C ALA A 24 -1.88 19.89 6.69
N GLY A 25 -3.06 19.58 6.13
CA GLY A 25 -3.75 20.40 5.15
C GLY A 25 -3.37 20.11 3.70
N GLU A 26 -2.59 19.06 3.43
CA GLU A 26 -2.32 18.57 2.08
C GLU A 26 -3.55 17.86 1.49
N GLN A 27 -3.63 17.83 0.16
CA GLN A 27 -4.74 17.17 -0.53
C GLN A 27 -4.37 15.71 -0.75
N VAL A 28 -5.22 14.81 -0.26
CA VAL A 28 -5.01 13.36 -0.33
C VAL A 28 -6.26 12.72 -0.90
N VAL A 29 -6.09 11.83 -1.87
CA VAL A 29 -7.15 10.93 -2.31
C VAL A 29 -6.73 9.52 -1.91
N ASP A 30 -7.38 8.99 -0.88
CA ASP A 30 -7.11 7.67 -0.28
C ASP A 30 -7.79 6.56 -1.10
N LEU A 31 -7.11 6.07 -2.13
CA LEU A 31 -7.66 5.09 -3.07
C LEU A 31 -7.96 3.75 -2.39
N GLU A 32 -7.13 3.34 -1.42
CA GLU A 32 -7.33 2.11 -0.63
C GLU A 32 -8.58 2.23 0.25
N GLY A 33 -8.77 3.37 0.91
CA GLY A 33 -9.93 3.69 1.73
C GLY A 33 -11.21 3.75 0.91
N LEU A 34 -11.18 4.40 -0.26
CA LEU A 34 -12.32 4.41 -1.20
C LEU A 34 -12.65 3.00 -1.71
N ALA A 35 -11.64 2.15 -1.91
CA ALA A 35 -11.80 0.75 -2.30
C ALA A 35 -12.17 -0.19 -1.14
N ARG A 36 -12.11 0.28 0.11
CA ARG A 36 -12.25 -0.52 1.35
C ARG A 36 -11.31 -1.71 1.38
N HIS A 37 -10.03 -1.49 1.02
CA HIS A 37 -9.06 -2.55 0.83
C HIS A 37 -7.61 -2.05 0.96
N ARG A 38 -6.74 -2.74 1.72
CA ARG A 38 -5.35 -2.31 1.97
C ARG A 38 -4.32 -2.74 0.90
N GLY A 39 -4.66 -2.54 -0.39
CA GLY A 39 -3.72 -2.67 -1.53
C GLY A 39 -2.87 -3.94 -1.66
N SER A 40 -3.25 -5.06 -1.03
CA SER A 40 -2.40 -6.27 -0.99
C SER A 40 -3.21 -7.56 -0.96
N SER A 41 -2.53 -8.70 -1.09
CA SER A 41 -3.18 -10.00 -0.83
C SER A 41 -3.73 -10.12 0.60
N PHE A 42 -3.23 -9.34 1.55
CA PHE A 42 -3.77 -9.28 2.91
C PHE A 42 -4.85 -8.20 3.04
N GLY A 43 -5.19 -7.49 1.96
CA GLY A 43 -5.95 -6.24 2.01
C GLY A 43 -7.40 -6.35 2.46
N ARG A 44 -7.97 -7.56 2.49
CA ARG A 44 -9.30 -7.86 3.07
C ARG A 44 -9.26 -8.41 4.49
N VAL A 45 -8.09 -8.78 5.00
CA VAL A 45 -7.97 -9.42 6.33
C VAL A 45 -8.43 -8.43 7.40
N GLY A 46 -9.41 -8.84 8.20
CA GLY A 46 -10.01 -8.01 9.24
C GLY A 46 -10.79 -6.79 8.73
N ILE A 47 -11.27 -6.80 7.48
CA ILE A 47 -12.22 -5.80 6.94
C ILE A 47 -13.56 -6.48 6.69
N SER A 48 -14.59 -6.04 7.42
CA SER A 48 -15.96 -6.54 7.28
C SER A 48 -16.70 -5.90 6.12
N GLU A 49 -16.39 -4.64 5.77
CA GLU A 49 -17.09 -3.96 4.69
C GLU A 49 -16.81 -4.63 3.33
N GLU A 50 -17.87 -4.76 2.54
CA GLU A 50 -17.78 -5.11 1.14
C GLU A 50 -17.08 -3.99 0.36
N GLN A 51 -16.21 -4.35 -0.59
CA GLN A 51 -15.72 -3.39 -1.57
C GLN A 51 -16.91 -2.79 -2.34
N PRO A 52 -16.89 -1.50 -2.69
CA PRO A 52 -17.93 -0.94 -3.55
C PRO A 52 -17.96 -1.65 -4.91
N THR A 53 -19.04 -1.48 -5.66
CA THR A 53 -19.05 -1.88 -7.07
C THR A 53 -18.06 -1.01 -7.86
N GLU A 54 -17.59 -1.48 -9.01
CA GLU A 54 -16.63 -0.72 -9.82
C GLU A 54 -17.17 0.67 -10.26
N PRO A 55 -18.44 0.83 -10.68
CA PRO A 55 -19.00 2.16 -10.95
C PRO A 55 -19.05 3.07 -9.72
N GLU A 56 -19.41 2.54 -8.54
CA GLU A 56 -19.41 3.30 -7.29
C GLU A 56 -18.00 3.74 -6.92
N PHE A 57 -17.01 2.85 -7.05
CA PHE A 57 -15.61 3.17 -6.82
C PHE A 57 -15.12 4.31 -7.74
N HIS A 58 -15.49 4.28 -9.02
CA HIS A 58 -15.12 5.34 -9.96
C HIS A 58 -15.81 6.67 -9.61
N ALA A 59 -17.07 6.63 -9.18
CA ALA A 59 -17.79 7.82 -8.73
C ALA A 59 -17.17 8.42 -7.44
N LEU A 60 -16.77 7.57 -6.50
CA LEU A 60 -16.08 7.98 -5.27
C LEU A 60 -14.74 8.66 -5.58
N ILE A 61 -13.95 8.08 -6.49
CA ILE A 61 -12.69 8.69 -6.95
C ILE A 61 -12.95 10.05 -7.59
N ALA A 62 -13.94 10.14 -8.50
CA ALA A 62 -14.26 11.39 -9.16
C ALA A 62 -14.66 12.48 -8.16
N ALA A 63 -15.55 12.16 -7.21
CA ALA A 63 -15.96 13.08 -6.16
C ALA A 63 -14.78 13.55 -5.28
N ALA A 64 -13.87 12.65 -4.93
CA ALA A 64 -12.67 12.99 -4.16
C ALA A 64 -11.72 13.93 -4.92
N LEU A 65 -11.56 13.72 -6.23
CA LEU A 65 -10.75 14.58 -7.09
C LEU A 65 -11.42 15.94 -7.31
N ASP A 66 -12.74 16.00 -7.50
CA ASP A 66 -13.48 17.24 -7.70
C ASP A 66 -13.45 18.15 -6.45
N ALA A 67 -13.30 17.56 -5.27
CA ALA A 67 -13.12 18.30 -4.02
C ALA A 67 -11.72 18.94 -3.86
N CYS A 68 -10.75 18.55 -4.70
CA CYS A 68 -9.39 19.07 -4.64
C CYS A 68 -9.24 20.39 -5.43
N ASN A 69 -8.42 21.30 -4.92
CA ASN A 69 -7.91 22.46 -5.66
C ASN A 69 -6.88 22.00 -6.71
N PRO A 70 -7.15 22.19 -8.02
CA PRO A 70 -6.29 21.72 -9.09
C PRO A 70 -4.94 22.44 -9.21
N SER A 71 -4.78 23.60 -8.56
CA SER A 71 -3.53 24.38 -8.50
C SER A 71 -2.58 23.92 -7.41
N ARG A 72 -3.01 23.00 -6.55
CA ARG A 72 -2.19 22.39 -5.50
C ARG A 72 -1.93 20.92 -5.82
N PRO A 73 -0.80 20.33 -5.36
CA PRO A 73 -0.57 18.91 -5.53
C PRO A 73 -1.64 18.05 -4.84
N VAL A 74 -1.88 16.86 -5.38
CA VAL A 74 -2.73 15.83 -4.79
C VAL A 74 -1.92 14.55 -4.58
N TRP A 75 -1.91 14.05 -3.36
CA TRP A 75 -1.24 12.82 -2.97
C TRP A 75 -2.11 11.60 -3.25
N LEU A 76 -1.51 10.58 -3.84
CA LEU A 76 -2.11 9.28 -4.15
C LEU A 76 -1.23 8.13 -3.63
N GLU A 77 -1.82 6.98 -3.36
CA GLU A 77 -1.08 5.73 -3.21
C GLU A 77 -0.48 5.25 -4.54
N ASP A 78 0.71 4.64 -4.48
CA ASP A 78 1.32 3.91 -5.60
C ASP A 78 0.65 2.55 -5.83
N GLU A 79 -0.60 2.58 -6.29
CA GLU A 79 -1.36 1.37 -6.58
C GLU A 79 -1.19 0.91 -8.03
N GLY A 80 -1.20 -0.41 -8.19
CA GLY A 80 -1.22 -1.05 -9.49
C GLY A 80 -2.53 -0.78 -10.24
N PRO A 81 -2.80 -1.50 -11.34
CA PRO A 81 -4.01 -1.25 -12.14
C PRO A 81 -5.32 -1.57 -11.40
N HIS A 82 -5.27 -2.25 -10.26
CA HIS A 82 -6.43 -2.66 -9.46
C HIS A 82 -6.16 -2.56 -7.96
N ILE A 83 -7.22 -2.35 -7.17
CA ILE A 83 -7.21 -2.46 -5.71
C ILE A 83 -8.22 -3.54 -5.30
N GLY A 84 -7.71 -4.68 -4.83
CA GLY A 84 -8.56 -5.87 -4.65
C GLY A 84 -9.12 -6.32 -6.00
N SER A 85 -10.44 -6.39 -6.11
CA SER A 85 -11.13 -6.73 -7.38
C SER A 85 -11.48 -5.53 -8.27
N LEU A 86 -11.18 -4.30 -7.84
CA LEU A 86 -11.64 -3.07 -8.49
C LEU A 86 -10.58 -2.49 -9.41
N TRP A 87 -10.93 -2.19 -10.66
CA TRP A 87 -10.03 -1.52 -11.58
C TRP A 87 -9.95 -0.01 -11.32
N LEU A 88 -8.73 0.53 -11.32
CA LEU A 88 -8.55 1.97 -11.33
C LEU A 88 -8.93 2.56 -12.68
N PRO A 89 -9.61 3.73 -12.71
CA PRO A 89 -9.90 4.44 -13.95
C PRO A 89 -8.62 4.67 -14.77
N PRO A 90 -8.63 4.48 -16.11
CA PRO A 90 -7.43 4.65 -16.95
C PRO A 90 -6.72 6.00 -16.77
N ARG A 91 -7.47 7.07 -16.55
CA ARG A 91 -6.91 8.41 -16.28
C ARG A 91 -6.12 8.46 -14.98
N VAL A 92 -6.60 7.83 -13.91
CA VAL A 92 -5.91 7.75 -12.63
C VAL A 92 -4.65 6.91 -12.75
N ARG A 93 -4.71 5.77 -13.44
CA ARG A 93 -3.53 4.93 -13.70
C ARG A 93 -2.45 5.69 -14.47
N GLY A 94 -2.83 6.42 -15.51
CA GLY A 94 -1.89 7.26 -16.26
C GLY A 94 -1.30 8.39 -15.41
N ALA A 95 -2.09 8.96 -14.51
CA ALA A 95 -1.63 9.97 -13.58
C ALA A 95 -0.61 9.41 -12.56
N ILE A 96 -0.90 8.26 -11.94
CA ILE A 96 0.03 7.58 -11.03
C ILE A 96 1.35 7.25 -11.75
N ALA A 97 1.27 6.69 -12.96
CA ALA A 97 2.45 6.27 -13.72
C ALA A 97 3.36 7.43 -14.17
N SER A 98 2.86 8.66 -14.22
CA SER A 98 3.61 9.86 -14.64
C SER A 98 3.92 10.84 -13.51
N ALA A 99 3.40 10.57 -12.31
CA ALA A 99 3.57 11.43 -11.15
C ALA A 99 4.99 11.35 -10.57
N GLN A 100 5.41 12.44 -9.92
CA GLN A 100 6.58 12.38 -9.05
C GLN A 100 6.32 11.36 -7.94
N THR A 101 7.28 10.46 -7.73
CA THR A 101 7.16 9.39 -6.73
C THR A 101 8.04 9.68 -5.52
N VAL A 102 7.40 9.72 -4.35
CA VAL A 102 8.04 9.82 -3.04
C VAL A 102 7.98 8.45 -2.37
N GLU A 103 9.14 7.93 -1.98
CA GLU A 103 9.26 6.60 -1.41
C GLU A 103 9.47 6.64 0.09
N LEU A 104 8.57 5.99 0.83
CA LEU A 104 8.76 5.74 2.24
C LEU A 104 9.85 4.70 2.49
N THR A 105 10.84 5.11 3.27
CA THR A 105 11.90 4.25 3.78
C THR A 105 11.63 3.93 5.25
N CYS A 106 11.69 2.65 5.60
CA CYS A 106 11.38 2.15 6.94
C CYS A 106 12.23 0.91 7.23
N PRO A 107 12.91 0.83 8.39
CA PRO A 107 13.68 -0.35 8.76
C PRO A 107 12.86 -1.63 8.72
N PHE A 108 13.49 -2.74 8.34
CA PHE A 108 12.81 -4.03 8.19
C PHE A 108 12.02 -4.44 9.44
N ASP A 109 12.65 -4.34 10.62
CA ASP A 109 12.03 -4.77 11.86
C ASP A 109 10.83 -3.89 12.26
N GLU A 110 10.87 -2.59 11.96
CA GLU A 110 9.71 -1.70 12.16
C GLU A 110 8.54 -2.08 11.24
N ARG A 111 8.82 -2.48 9.99
CA ARG A 111 7.79 -2.97 9.07
C ARG A 111 7.17 -4.28 9.57
N VAL A 112 7.98 -5.19 10.12
CA VAL A 112 7.49 -6.43 10.74
C VAL A 112 6.53 -6.13 11.89
N GLU A 113 6.93 -5.24 12.81
CA GLU A 113 6.10 -4.88 13.95
C GLU A 113 4.82 -4.17 13.53
N ARG A 114 4.88 -3.28 12.53
CA ARG A 114 3.69 -2.62 11.99
C ARG A 114 2.70 -3.61 11.41
N ILE A 115 3.14 -4.50 10.53
CA ILE A 115 2.29 -5.53 9.91
C ILE A 115 1.75 -6.50 10.98
N ALA A 116 2.57 -6.85 11.99
CA ALA A 116 2.12 -7.68 13.10
C ALA A 116 1.06 -6.95 13.96
N GLY A 117 1.17 -5.64 14.13
CA GLY A 117 0.13 -4.83 14.77
C GLY A 117 -1.16 -4.75 13.96
N THR A 118 -1.07 -4.70 12.63
CA THR A 118 -2.23 -4.64 11.73
C THR A 118 -2.96 -5.98 11.59
N TYR A 119 -2.22 -7.07 11.44
CA TYR A 119 -2.77 -8.38 11.05
C TYR A 119 -2.57 -9.48 12.09
N GLY A 120 -1.73 -9.27 13.11
CA GLY A 120 -1.28 -10.34 14.01
C GLY A 120 -2.37 -10.91 14.92
N THR A 121 -3.49 -10.21 15.08
CA THR A 121 -4.68 -10.68 15.80
C THR A 121 -5.76 -11.26 14.89
N ALA A 122 -5.55 -11.24 13.56
CA ALA A 122 -6.49 -11.82 12.62
C ALA A 122 -6.50 -13.35 12.74
N PRO A 123 -7.62 -14.01 12.39
CA PRO A 123 -7.69 -15.45 12.43
C PRO A 123 -6.61 -16.10 11.53
N PRO A 124 -5.88 -17.12 12.02
CA PRO A 124 -4.81 -17.75 11.26
C PRO A 124 -5.23 -18.24 9.87
N GLU A 125 -6.47 -18.71 9.73
CA GLU A 125 -7.04 -19.16 8.46
C GLU A 125 -7.10 -18.05 7.40
N GLU A 126 -7.40 -16.81 7.79
CA GLU A 126 -7.41 -15.66 6.87
C GLU A 126 -5.99 -15.33 6.40
N LEU A 127 -5.03 -15.36 7.32
CA LEU A 127 -3.61 -15.10 7.05
C LEU A 127 -3.01 -16.19 6.13
N ILE A 128 -3.36 -17.44 6.39
CA ILE A 128 -2.95 -18.59 5.57
C ILE A 128 -3.57 -18.49 4.17
N ALA A 129 -4.87 -18.20 4.07
CA ALA A 129 -5.54 -18.02 2.78
C ALA A 129 -4.94 -16.86 1.97
N ALA A 130 -4.62 -15.73 2.61
CA ALA A 130 -3.92 -14.62 1.98
C ALA A 130 -2.54 -15.02 1.48
N THR A 131 -1.79 -15.78 2.27
CA THR A 131 -0.47 -16.30 1.89
C THR A 131 -0.55 -17.25 0.70
N GLN A 132 -1.55 -18.14 0.66
CA GLN A 132 -1.76 -19.07 -0.46
C GLN A 132 -2.03 -18.34 -1.79
N ARG A 133 -2.77 -17.22 -1.75
CA ARG A 133 -3.06 -16.42 -2.97
C ARG A 133 -1.80 -15.89 -3.66
N ILE A 134 -0.69 -15.76 -2.94
CA ILE A 134 0.61 -15.33 -3.49
C ILE A 134 1.64 -16.47 -3.59
N ARG A 135 1.24 -17.74 -3.43
CA ARG A 135 2.14 -18.91 -3.49
C ARG A 135 3.01 -18.94 -4.74
N ARG A 136 2.42 -18.68 -5.91
CA ARG A 136 3.15 -18.68 -7.19
C ARG A 136 4.29 -17.65 -7.21
N ARG A 137 4.10 -16.51 -6.54
CA ARG A 137 5.10 -15.44 -6.43
C ARG A 137 6.17 -15.78 -5.40
N LEU A 138 5.77 -16.23 -4.21
CA LEU A 138 6.68 -16.58 -3.11
C LEU A 138 7.52 -17.84 -3.37
N GLY A 139 6.98 -18.79 -4.14
CA GLY A 139 7.50 -20.15 -4.24
C GLY A 139 7.04 -21.06 -3.09
N ASN A 140 7.06 -22.37 -3.33
CA ASN A 140 6.53 -23.37 -2.40
C ASN A 140 7.21 -23.30 -1.02
N SER A 141 8.55 -23.34 -0.98
CA SER A 141 9.32 -23.37 0.28
C SER A 141 9.01 -22.18 1.20
N ARG A 142 9.02 -20.95 0.68
CA ARG A 142 8.68 -19.74 1.48
C ARG A 142 7.23 -19.74 1.93
N THR A 143 6.32 -20.16 1.05
CA THR A 143 4.88 -20.24 1.34
C THR A 143 4.62 -21.22 2.49
N ASP A 144 5.14 -22.44 2.37
CA ASP A 144 4.92 -23.49 3.37
C ASP A 144 5.57 -23.11 4.72
N ARG A 145 6.73 -22.44 4.70
CA ARG A 145 7.39 -21.90 5.90
C ARG A 145 6.57 -20.81 6.59
N ALA A 146 6.05 -19.84 5.83
CA ALA A 146 5.20 -18.78 6.39
C ALA A 146 3.91 -19.35 7.01
N ILE A 147 3.26 -20.29 6.31
CA ILE A 147 2.04 -20.97 6.79
C ILE A 147 2.32 -21.77 8.07
N SER A 148 3.45 -22.48 8.15
CA SER A 148 3.85 -23.20 9.37
C SER A 148 3.97 -22.26 10.58
N HIS A 149 4.50 -21.05 10.38
CA HIS A 149 4.56 -20.04 11.44
C HIS A 149 3.17 -19.55 11.87
N PHE A 150 2.24 -19.35 10.95
CA PHE A 150 0.85 -19.00 11.31
C PHE A 150 0.17 -20.10 12.11
N HIS A 151 0.29 -21.37 11.70
CA HIS A 151 -0.24 -22.50 12.47
C HIS A 151 0.35 -22.60 13.88
N ALA A 152 1.63 -22.24 14.05
CA ALA A 152 2.31 -22.27 15.32
C ALA A 152 2.08 -21.02 16.20
N GLY A 153 1.15 -20.12 15.83
CA GLY A 153 0.88 -18.88 16.58
C GLY A 153 2.05 -17.90 16.57
N ARG A 154 2.89 -17.91 15.53
CA ARG A 154 4.08 -17.07 15.38
C ARG A 154 3.95 -16.08 14.20
N PRO A 155 2.98 -15.14 14.23
CA PRO A 155 2.70 -14.25 13.10
C PRO A 155 3.89 -13.38 12.71
N ARG A 156 4.67 -12.87 13.68
CA ARG A 156 5.90 -12.11 13.39
C ARG A 156 6.89 -12.90 12.54
N ALA A 157 7.13 -14.17 12.89
CA ALA A 157 8.03 -15.03 12.13
C ALA A 157 7.50 -15.28 10.70
N ALA A 158 6.19 -15.48 10.55
CA ALA A 158 5.57 -15.60 9.22
C ALA A 158 5.76 -14.32 8.39
N ILE A 159 5.50 -13.15 8.98
CA ILE A 159 5.64 -11.84 8.33
C ILE A 159 7.08 -11.60 7.86
N ARG A 160 8.09 -11.97 8.65
CA ARG A 160 9.49 -11.88 8.20
C ARG A 160 9.73 -12.66 6.91
N VAL A 161 9.27 -13.90 6.85
CA VAL A 161 9.39 -14.75 5.64
C VAL A 161 8.73 -14.09 4.42
N LEU A 162 7.58 -13.45 4.62
CA LEU A 162 6.86 -12.75 3.56
C LEU A 162 7.62 -11.49 3.10
N LEU A 163 8.09 -10.68 4.05
CA LEU A 163 8.81 -9.43 3.74
C LEU A 163 10.15 -9.69 3.05
N ASP A 164 10.90 -10.72 3.46
CA ASP A 164 12.17 -11.09 2.80
C ASP A 164 11.99 -11.23 1.28
N TYR A 165 10.89 -11.86 0.84
CA TYR A 165 10.58 -11.98 -0.59
C TYR A 165 10.32 -10.63 -1.26
N PHE A 166 9.54 -9.75 -0.61
CA PHE A 166 9.20 -8.45 -1.20
C PHE A 166 10.42 -7.54 -1.28
N ASP A 167 11.30 -7.58 -0.30
CA ASP A 167 12.56 -6.83 -0.27
C ASP A 167 13.55 -7.30 -1.34
N GLU A 168 13.69 -8.62 -1.53
CA GLU A 168 14.48 -9.19 -2.63
C GLU A 168 13.94 -8.72 -3.99
N ALA A 169 12.62 -8.81 -4.19
CA ALA A 169 11.98 -8.36 -5.43
C ALA A 169 12.10 -6.84 -5.64
N TYR A 170 12.17 -6.07 -4.56
CA TYR A 170 12.31 -4.63 -4.59
C TYR A 170 13.71 -4.18 -5.01
N THR A 171 14.73 -4.81 -4.43
CA THR A 171 16.15 -4.53 -4.76
C THR A 171 16.42 -4.70 -6.27
N LEU A 172 15.74 -5.64 -6.91
CA LEU A 172 15.83 -5.87 -8.36
C LEU A 172 15.17 -4.76 -9.21
N ARG A 173 14.21 -4.00 -8.66
CA ARG A 173 13.45 -2.96 -9.38
C ARG A 173 13.96 -1.54 -9.13
N ALA A 174 14.64 -1.29 -8.01
CA ALA A 174 15.17 0.03 -7.67
C ALA A 174 16.40 0.46 -8.51
N ALA A 175 16.97 -0.43 -9.32
CA ALA A 175 18.07 -0.13 -10.23
C ALA A 175 17.60 0.77 -11.39
N GLY A 176 17.63 2.09 -11.18
CA GLY A 176 17.39 3.11 -12.21
C GLY A 176 16.26 4.10 -11.92
N ASP A 177 15.72 4.14 -10.70
CA ASP A 177 14.53 4.92 -10.37
C ASP A 177 14.82 6.34 -9.84
N THR A 178 13.92 7.29 -10.12
CA THR A 178 14.02 8.73 -9.80
C THR A 178 13.29 9.09 -8.49
N ARG A 179 13.11 8.11 -7.61
CA ARG A 179 12.31 8.24 -6.39
C ARG A 179 12.98 9.17 -5.37
N VAL A 180 12.17 10.00 -4.72
CA VAL A 180 12.61 10.85 -3.61
C VAL A 180 12.42 10.07 -2.31
N PRO A 181 13.50 9.67 -1.61
CA PRO A 181 13.36 8.94 -0.35
C PRO A 181 12.81 9.84 0.76
N LEU A 182 11.90 9.30 1.56
CA LEU A 182 11.26 9.94 2.70
C LEU A 182 11.31 8.97 3.90
N PRO A 183 12.00 9.30 5.00
CA PRO A 183 11.95 8.49 6.21
C PRO A 183 10.52 8.39 6.76
N ALA A 184 10.08 7.19 7.13
CA ALA A 184 8.80 7.01 7.80
C ALA A 184 8.74 7.91 9.04
N GLY A 185 7.66 8.66 9.19
CA GLY A 185 7.54 9.64 10.28
C GLY A 185 7.86 11.09 9.87
N ALA A 186 8.54 11.31 8.75
CA ALA A 186 8.78 12.65 8.23
C ALA A 186 7.55 13.23 7.53
N ILE A 187 7.47 14.56 7.49
CA ILE A 187 6.58 15.27 6.56
C ILE A 187 7.40 15.46 5.28
N PRO A 188 6.90 15.07 4.09
CA PRO A 188 7.61 15.35 2.86
C PRO A 188 7.90 16.84 2.77
N PRO A 189 9.08 17.24 2.27
CA PRO A 189 9.38 18.66 2.07
C PRO A 189 8.24 19.28 1.26
N SER A 190 7.94 20.58 1.51
CA SER A 190 7.11 21.34 0.59
C SER A 190 7.72 21.18 -0.80
N ILE A 191 7.10 20.34 -1.64
CA ILE A 191 7.55 20.12 -3.00
C ILE A 191 7.22 21.43 -3.71
N ALA A 192 8.21 22.32 -3.74
CA ALA A 192 8.13 23.57 -4.46
C ALA A 192 7.90 23.19 -5.93
N LEU A 193 6.77 23.66 -6.46
CA LEU A 193 6.47 23.59 -7.88
C LEU A 193 7.62 24.31 -8.60
N SER A 194 8.50 23.57 -9.26
CA SER A 194 9.45 24.13 -10.23
C SER A 194 8.75 24.43 -11.54
#